data_AF-A0A7J9C4K0-F1
#
_entry.id   AF-A0A7J9C4K0-F1
#
_cell.length_a   1.000
_cell.length_b   1.000
_cell.length_c   1.000
_cell.angle_alpha   90.00
_cell.angle_beta   90.00
_cell.angle_gamma   90.00
#
_symmetry.space_group_name_H-M   'P 1'
#
loop_
_entity.id
_entity.type
_entity.pdbx_description
1 polymer ?
#
loop_
_entity_poly.entity_id
_entity_poly.type
_entity_poly.pdbx_seq_one_letter_code
_entity_poly.pdbx_strand_id
1 'polypeptide(L)'
;MPHSNSDSGMPSPAPHPKKRLCPFPLLLSTLFPVLAAVLVYQLDPFDPAPLPIHELGQAAMSVSFATIACCKDGWIKRVRLHHADSAVEKWVNTHGRPLGVALGHNGEAIVADGYKGLLNISRDGEVEVLTEEADGLKFKLADGVDVADNGMIYFDASYKYSMEDSVWDVLEGKPHGRLMSFDPVTRKTRVLSPIFTLLMERRCRQYYIESNKQGELEKFVDNLTGLPDNIKYDGEGHYWIALATGNSVVLDLALRYAFIRKAMGLMEKYIGGLSKGKNAGVLVVDLEGKPVAHYYDHKLC
;
A
#
# COMPACT_ATOMS: atom_id res chain seq x y z
N MET A 1 -63.96 -8.49 89.35
CA MET A 1 -63.81 -9.92 88.99
C MET A 1 -63.57 -10.01 87.48
N PRO A 2 -62.67 -10.91 87.03
CA PRO A 2 -61.56 -10.65 86.11
C PRO A 2 -61.87 -11.06 84.65
N HIS A 3 -61.17 -10.59 83.61
CA HIS A 3 -59.81 -10.97 83.17
C HIS A 3 -59.26 -9.89 82.22
N SER A 4 -58.23 -9.13 82.61
CA SER A 4 -56.78 -9.34 82.39
C SER A 4 -56.30 -9.04 80.97
N ASN A 5 -55.83 -7.80 80.79
CA ASN A 5 -54.86 -7.39 79.76
C ASN A 5 -53.59 -8.24 79.86
N SER A 6 -53.05 -8.67 78.73
CA SER A 6 -51.67 -9.16 78.61
C SER A 6 -50.96 -8.45 77.47
N ASP A 7 -49.78 -7.96 77.82
CA ASP A 7 -48.84 -7.14 77.06
C ASP A 7 -48.48 -7.65 75.66
N SER A 8 -48.26 -6.65 74.80
CA SER A 8 -47.68 -6.70 73.47
C SER A 8 -46.19 -7.13 73.49
N GLY A 9 -45.88 -8.28 72.90
CA GLY A 9 -44.55 -8.62 72.39
C GLY A 9 -44.49 -8.42 70.87
N MET A 10 -43.54 -7.63 70.39
CA MET A 10 -43.31 -7.33 68.97
C MET A 10 -42.87 -8.55 68.14
N PRO A 11 -43.10 -8.54 66.82
CA PRO A 11 -42.15 -9.07 65.85
C PRO A 11 -41.38 -7.94 65.15
N SER A 12 -40.05 -8.02 65.19
CA SER A 12 -39.14 -7.20 64.39
C SER A 12 -39.46 -7.33 62.88
N PRO A 13 -39.34 -6.25 62.07
CA PRO A 13 -39.55 -6.35 60.64
C PRO A 13 -38.46 -7.22 60.01
N ALA A 14 -38.88 -8.15 59.14
CA ALA A 14 -38.00 -9.02 58.37
C ALA A 14 -37.04 -8.19 57.48
N PRO A 15 -35.79 -8.64 57.27
CA PRO A 15 -34.82 -7.89 56.47
C PRO A 15 -35.26 -7.84 55.00
N HIS A 16 -35.31 -6.63 54.44
CA HIS A 16 -35.59 -6.41 53.02
C HIS A 16 -34.57 -7.13 52.12
N PRO A 17 -35.00 -7.69 50.98
CA PRO A 17 -34.07 -8.32 50.04
C PRO A 17 -33.18 -7.24 49.42
N LYS A 18 -31.86 -7.35 49.62
CA LYS A 18 -30.87 -6.52 48.92
C LYS A 18 -31.02 -6.78 47.42
N LYS A 19 -31.52 -5.78 46.68
CA LYS A 19 -31.52 -5.80 45.21
C LYS A 19 -30.07 -5.97 44.75
N ARG A 20 -29.76 -7.11 44.10
CA ARG A 20 -28.50 -7.26 43.39
C ARG A 20 -28.48 -6.25 42.24
N LEU A 21 -27.64 -5.24 42.36
CA LEU A 21 -27.34 -4.32 41.28
C LEU A 21 -26.70 -5.12 40.15
N CYS A 22 -27.30 -5.13 38.96
CA CYS A 22 -26.67 -5.64 37.74
C CYS A 22 -25.35 -4.89 37.51
N PRO A 23 -24.31 -5.53 36.92
CA PRO A 23 -23.05 -4.89 36.62
C PRO A 23 -23.21 -4.03 35.36
N PHE A 24 -23.97 -2.94 35.46
CA PHE A 24 -24.09 -1.94 34.39
C PHE A 24 -22.85 -1.03 34.18
N PRO A 25 -21.82 -0.91 35.06
CA PRO A 25 -20.72 0.03 34.79
C PRO A 25 -19.66 -0.55 33.83
N LEU A 26 -19.73 -1.85 33.51
CA LEU A 26 -18.74 -2.52 32.67
C LEU A 26 -19.03 -2.41 31.15
N LEU A 27 -20.28 -2.13 30.76
CA LEU A 27 -20.63 -1.88 29.36
C LEU A 27 -20.28 -0.44 28.91
N LEU A 28 -20.32 0.53 29.84
CA LEU A 28 -20.05 1.93 29.50
C LEU A 28 -18.56 2.20 29.31
N SER A 29 -17.69 1.49 30.03
CA SER A 29 -16.23 1.64 29.91
C SER A 29 -15.64 1.02 28.64
N THR A 30 -16.33 0.04 28.02
CA THR A 30 -15.93 -0.55 26.74
C THR A 30 -16.50 0.21 25.55
N LEU A 31 -17.71 0.77 25.66
CA LEU A 31 -18.29 1.60 24.61
C LEU A 31 -17.62 2.98 24.49
N PHE A 32 -17.21 3.61 25.60
CA PHE A 32 -16.61 4.94 25.55
C PHE A 32 -15.36 5.05 24.66
N PRO A 33 -14.34 4.17 24.75
CA PRO A 33 -13.19 4.25 23.85
C PRO A 33 -13.54 3.94 22.40
N VAL A 34 -14.54 3.09 22.13
CA VAL A 34 -15.03 2.84 20.76
C VAL A 34 -15.75 4.07 20.22
N LEU A 35 -16.63 4.69 21.01
CA LEU A 35 -17.34 5.90 20.62
C LEU A 35 -16.37 7.07 20.42
N ALA A 36 -15.39 7.23 21.32
CA ALA A 36 -14.33 8.23 21.20
C ALA A 36 -13.45 7.99 19.98
N ALA A 37 -13.09 6.73 19.67
CA ALA A 37 -12.35 6.40 18.45
C ALA A 37 -13.17 6.67 17.18
N VAL A 38 -14.47 6.37 17.19
CA VAL A 38 -15.39 6.70 16.08
C VAL A 38 -15.53 8.22 15.93
N LEU A 39 -15.63 8.96 17.03
CA LEU A 39 -15.73 10.42 17.00
C LEU A 39 -14.42 11.05 16.51
N VAL A 40 -13.26 10.54 16.94
CA VAL A 40 -11.94 10.97 16.46
C VAL A 40 -11.75 10.62 14.98
N TYR A 41 -12.21 9.44 14.54
CA TYR A 41 -12.20 9.04 13.13
C TYR A 41 -13.10 9.93 12.27
N GLN A 42 -14.28 10.33 12.77
CA GLN A 42 -15.18 11.29 12.12
C GLN A 42 -14.65 12.73 12.15
N LEU A 43 -13.66 13.03 12.99
CA LEU A 43 -12.98 14.32 13.06
C LEU A 43 -11.69 14.37 12.25
N ASP A 44 -11.31 13.27 11.59
CA ASP A 44 -10.19 13.27 10.63
C ASP A 44 -10.66 14.03 9.37
N PRO A 45 -10.13 15.23 9.09
CA PRO A 45 -10.72 16.17 8.12
C PRO A 45 -10.47 15.77 6.67
N PHE A 46 -10.03 14.54 6.41
CA PHE A 46 -9.59 14.09 5.10
C PHE A 46 -10.55 13.03 4.53
N ASP A 47 -11.78 13.46 4.31
CA ASP A 47 -12.75 12.69 3.54
C ASP A 47 -12.24 12.54 2.11
N PRO A 48 -11.97 11.30 1.65
CA PRO A 48 -11.42 11.15 0.33
C PRO A 48 -12.47 11.39 -0.74
N ALA A 49 -12.03 12.02 -1.83
CA ALA A 49 -12.86 12.26 -3.00
C ALA A 49 -12.89 11.01 -3.90
N PRO A 50 -13.94 10.83 -4.73
CA PRO A 50 -13.87 9.87 -5.82
C PRO A 50 -12.72 10.25 -6.77
N LEU A 51 -12.04 9.26 -7.34
CA LEU A 51 -11.02 9.49 -8.38
C LEU A 51 -11.58 10.35 -9.51
N PRO A 52 -10.95 11.49 -9.85
CA PRO A 52 -11.45 12.40 -10.87
C PRO A 52 -11.07 11.88 -12.26
N ILE A 53 -11.69 10.77 -12.68
CA ILE A 53 -11.38 10.05 -13.93
C ILE A 53 -11.43 10.98 -15.15
N HIS A 54 -12.34 11.96 -15.15
CA HIS A 54 -12.50 12.92 -16.23
C HIS A 54 -11.40 13.99 -16.29
N GLU A 55 -10.81 14.37 -15.15
CA GLU A 55 -9.78 15.41 -15.07
C GLU A 55 -8.37 14.84 -15.28
N LEU A 56 -8.12 13.60 -14.83
CA LEU A 56 -6.88 12.87 -15.11
C LEU A 56 -6.64 12.71 -16.62
N GLY A 57 -7.70 12.68 -17.44
CA GLY A 57 -7.61 12.65 -18.90
C GLY A 57 -7.38 14.02 -19.55
N GLN A 58 -7.66 15.12 -18.84
CA GLN A 58 -7.55 16.50 -19.35
C GLN A 58 -6.23 17.18 -18.96
N ALA A 59 -5.61 16.77 -17.85
CA ALA A 59 -4.36 17.33 -17.34
C ALA A 59 -3.11 16.97 -18.16
N ALA A 60 -3.24 16.17 -19.23
CA ALA A 60 -2.17 15.98 -20.22
C ALA A 60 -1.99 17.24 -21.09
N MET A 61 -1.67 18.38 -20.47
CA MET A 61 -1.41 19.62 -21.18
C MET A 61 0.03 19.66 -21.70
N SER A 62 0.13 19.60 -23.03
CA SER A 62 1.18 20.20 -23.85
C SER A 62 2.63 19.84 -23.51
N VAL A 63 2.95 18.55 -23.48
CA VAL A 63 4.22 18.08 -24.06
C VAL A 63 3.91 16.80 -24.83
N SER A 64 4.46 16.65 -26.04
CA SER A 64 4.27 15.53 -26.95
C SER A 64 4.91 14.23 -26.43
N PHE A 65 4.63 13.83 -25.20
CA PHE A 65 5.00 12.54 -24.64
C PHE A 65 3.78 11.62 -24.72
N ALA A 66 3.93 10.51 -25.44
CA ALA A 66 2.97 9.43 -25.36
C ALA A 66 2.99 8.87 -23.93
N THR A 67 1.86 8.90 -23.23
CA THR A 67 1.73 8.22 -21.93
C THR A 67 1.92 6.73 -22.13
N ILE A 68 2.71 6.08 -21.29
CA ILE A 68 2.96 4.64 -21.38
C ILE A 68 2.12 3.92 -20.32
N ALA A 69 1.45 2.83 -20.72
CA ALA A 69 0.66 1.99 -19.83
C ALA A 69 1.13 0.54 -19.90
N CYS A 70 1.55 -0.01 -18.76
CA CYS A 70 1.94 -1.40 -18.61
C CYS A 70 0.69 -2.26 -18.31
N CYS A 71 0.52 -3.36 -19.03
CA CYS A 71 -0.68 -4.19 -18.96
C CYS A 71 -0.40 -5.60 -18.44
N LYS A 72 -1.43 -6.21 -17.83
CA LYS A 72 -1.40 -7.59 -17.31
C LYS A 72 -1.02 -8.65 -18.36
N ASP A 73 -1.29 -8.41 -19.62
CA ASP A 73 -0.99 -9.29 -20.76
C ASP A 73 0.44 -9.13 -21.31
N GLY A 74 1.32 -8.44 -20.57
CA GLY A 74 2.71 -8.20 -20.96
C GLY A 74 2.89 -7.07 -21.96
N TRP A 75 1.80 -6.50 -22.48
CA TRP A 75 1.87 -5.38 -23.41
C TRP A 75 2.16 -4.07 -22.67
N ILE A 76 3.10 -3.33 -23.21
CA ILE A 76 3.30 -1.92 -22.94
C ILE A 76 2.65 -1.16 -24.08
N LYS A 77 1.71 -0.27 -23.74
CA LYS A 77 0.90 0.48 -24.70
C LYS A 77 1.27 1.96 -24.63
N ARG A 78 1.31 2.61 -25.79
CA ARG A 78 1.42 4.07 -25.88
C ARG A 78 0.03 4.65 -26.03
N VAL A 79 -0.29 5.62 -25.19
CA VAL A 79 -1.54 6.36 -25.20
C VAL A 79 -1.22 7.76 -25.72
N ARG A 80 -1.85 8.14 -26.83
CA ARG A 80 -1.84 9.51 -27.33
C ARG A 80 -3.16 10.15 -26.97
N LEU A 81 -3.10 11.25 -26.23
CA LEU A 81 -4.25 12.06 -25.88
C LEU A 81 -4.22 13.32 -26.74
N HIS A 82 -5.10 13.41 -27.74
CA HIS A 82 -5.42 14.67 -28.40
C HIS A 82 -6.84 15.08 -28.02
N HIS A 83 -7.09 16.39 -27.92
CA HIS A 83 -8.39 16.95 -27.53
C HIS A 83 -9.58 16.46 -28.38
N ALA A 84 -9.34 15.93 -29.58
CA ALA A 84 -10.36 15.37 -30.46
C ALA A 84 -10.30 13.84 -30.60
N ASP A 85 -9.13 13.22 -30.41
CA ASP A 85 -8.91 11.78 -30.64
C ASP A 85 -7.92 11.22 -29.61
N SER A 86 -8.30 10.13 -28.95
CA SER A 86 -7.39 9.32 -28.15
C SER A 86 -7.07 8.01 -28.87
N ALA A 87 -5.80 7.64 -28.91
CA ALA A 87 -5.35 6.40 -29.53
C ALA A 87 -4.50 5.60 -28.55
N VAL A 88 -4.82 4.31 -28.42
CA VAL A 88 -4.04 3.36 -27.63
C VAL A 88 -3.38 2.38 -28.60
N GLU A 89 -2.05 2.47 -28.68
CA GLU A 89 -1.24 1.65 -29.56
C GLU A 89 -0.48 0.60 -28.75
N LYS A 90 -0.56 -0.66 -29.18
CA LYS A 90 0.33 -1.71 -28.65
C LYS A 90 1.75 -1.44 -29.17
N TRP A 91 2.67 -1.13 -28.27
CA TRP A 91 4.04 -0.79 -28.66
C TRP A 91 4.96 -2.00 -28.59
N VAL A 92 5.13 -2.59 -27.41
CA VAL A 92 6.05 -3.72 -27.19
C VAL A 92 5.42 -4.70 -26.20
N ASN A 93 5.69 -5.99 -26.35
CA ASN A 93 5.31 -7.00 -25.37
C ASN A 93 6.58 -7.53 -24.70
N THR A 94 6.66 -7.42 -23.37
CA THR A 94 7.82 -7.94 -22.63
C THR A 94 7.78 -9.46 -22.53
N HIS A 95 6.66 -10.10 -22.83
CA HIS A 95 6.34 -11.50 -22.53
C HIS A 95 6.52 -11.85 -21.04
N GLY A 96 6.44 -10.84 -20.18
CA GLY A 96 6.51 -10.96 -18.74
C GLY A 96 5.32 -10.25 -18.09
N ARG A 97 5.58 -9.58 -16.96
CA ARG A 97 4.58 -8.78 -16.26
C ARG A 97 5.18 -7.40 -15.94
N PRO A 98 5.07 -6.41 -16.84
CA PRO A 98 5.56 -5.07 -16.56
C PRO A 98 4.69 -4.43 -15.48
N LEU A 99 5.28 -4.05 -14.35
CA LEU A 99 4.59 -3.47 -13.19
C LEU A 99 4.97 -2.01 -12.98
N GLY A 100 6.26 -1.69 -13.10
CA GLY A 100 6.79 -0.33 -13.00
C GLY A 100 7.38 0.14 -14.33
N VAL A 101 7.25 1.43 -14.60
CA VAL A 101 7.87 2.08 -15.76
C VAL A 101 8.38 3.47 -15.40
N ALA A 102 9.53 3.82 -15.96
CA ALA A 102 10.12 5.14 -15.93
C ALA A 102 10.68 5.48 -17.32
N LEU A 103 10.72 6.76 -17.65
CA LEU A 103 11.36 7.21 -18.88
C LEU A 103 12.86 7.36 -18.63
N GLY A 104 13.67 6.76 -19.50
CA GLY A 104 15.11 7.00 -19.53
C GLY A 104 15.44 8.31 -20.23
N HIS A 105 16.67 8.79 -20.03
CA HIS A 105 17.10 10.09 -20.53
C HIS A 105 17.25 10.15 -22.06
N ASN A 106 17.38 9.01 -22.74
CA ASN A 106 17.49 8.92 -24.20
C ASN A 106 16.16 8.58 -24.87
N GLY A 107 15.05 8.60 -24.11
CA GLY A 107 13.71 8.27 -24.58
C GLY A 107 13.39 6.78 -24.62
N GLU A 108 14.26 5.94 -24.06
CA GLU A 108 13.98 4.55 -23.71
C GLU A 108 12.96 4.45 -22.56
N ALA A 109 12.30 3.31 -22.43
CA ALA A 109 11.50 2.99 -21.26
C ALA A 109 12.27 2.00 -20.37
N ILE A 110 12.50 2.37 -19.12
CA ILE A 110 13.04 1.48 -18.10
C ILE A 110 11.86 0.82 -17.39
N VAL A 111 11.86 -0.50 -17.35
CA VAL A 111 10.70 -1.28 -16.90
C VAL A 111 11.12 -2.26 -15.81
N ALA A 112 10.42 -2.23 -14.68
CA ALA A 112 10.44 -3.32 -13.71
C ALA A 112 9.42 -4.36 -14.15
N ASP A 113 9.91 -5.49 -14.64
CA ASP A 113 9.10 -6.64 -15.03
C ASP A 113 9.12 -7.68 -13.92
N GLY A 114 7.94 -8.01 -13.39
CA GLY A 114 7.75 -8.92 -12.28
C GLY A 114 8.38 -10.30 -12.48
N TYR A 115 8.58 -10.75 -13.72
CA TYR A 115 9.18 -12.06 -14.00
C TYR A 115 10.59 -11.98 -14.58
N LYS A 116 10.93 -10.88 -15.25
CA LYS A 116 12.20 -10.75 -15.99
C LYS A 116 13.24 -9.86 -15.31
N GLY A 117 12.86 -9.12 -14.26
CA GLY A 117 13.73 -8.18 -13.59
C GLY A 117 13.69 -6.80 -14.23
N LEU A 118 14.82 -6.09 -14.25
CA LEU A 118 14.93 -4.75 -14.78
C LEU A 118 15.22 -4.79 -16.28
N LEU A 119 14.39 -4.14 -17.07
CA LEU A 119 14.47 -4.10 -18.53
C LEU A 119 14.74 -2.67 -19.03
N ASN A 120 15.48 -2.57 -20.14
CA ASN A 120 15.54 -1.39 -20.98
C ASN A 120 14.80 -1.69 -22.29
N ILE A 121 13.92 -0.79 -22.69
CA ILE A 121 13.19 -0.88 -23.95
C ILE A 121 13.54 0.34 -24.79
N SER A 122 14.27 0.11 -25.89
CA SER A 122 14.65 1.15 -26.83
C SER A 122 13.41 1.80 -27.47
N ARG A 123 13.56 2.99 -28.07
CA ARG A 123 12.45 3.68 -28.75
C ARG A 123 11.78 2.84 -29.84
N ASP A 124 12.56 1.98 -30.48
CA ASP A 124 12.12 1.07 -31.56
C ASP A 124 11.47 -0.22 -31.02
N GLY A 125 11.45 -0.41 -29.70
CA GLY A 125 10.82 -1.56 -29.04
C GLY A 125 11.76 -2.75 -28.84
N GLU A 126 13.07 -2.58 -28.97
CA GLU A 126 14.03 -3.63 -28.61
C GLU A 126 14.10 -3.76 -27.09
N VAL A 127 13.97 -4.99 -26.59
CA VAL A 127 13.95 -5.29 -25.15
C VAL A 127 15.27 -5.89 -24.73
N GLU A 128 15.95 -5.21 -23.80
CA GLU A 128 17.18 -5.67 -23.16
C GLU A 128 16.92 -5.95 -21.67
N VAL A 129 17.45 -7.06 -21.15
CA VAL A 129 17.50 -7.30 -19.70
C VAL A 129 18.74 -6.63 -19.12
N LEU A 130 18.54 -5.66 -18.23
CA LEU A 130 19.63 -4.95 -17.54
C LEU A 130 20.17 -5.77 -16.37
N THR A 131 19.27 -6.34 -15.56
CA THR A 131 19.62 -7.20 -14.42
C THR A 131 18.42 -8.06 -14.00
N GLU A 132 18.69 -9.29 -13.55
CA GLU A 132 17.69 -10.23 -13.01
C GLU A 132 18.06 -10.79 -11.64
N GLU A 133 19.16 -10.35 -11.04
CA GLU A 133 19.61 -10.78 -9.72
C GLU A 133 20.49 -9.74 -9.00
N ALA A 134 20.59 -9.88 -7.69
CA ALA A 134 21.55 -9.14 -6.87
C ALA A 134 22.00 -10.01 -5.69
N ASP A 135 23.28 -9.93 -5.33
CA ASP A 135 23.91 -10.72 -4.27
C ASP A 135 23.65 -12.25 -4.38
N GLY A 136 23.65 -12.77 -5.62
CA GLY A 136 23.38 -14.19 -5.91
C GLY A 136 21.93 -14.63 -5.71
N LEU A 137 21.00 -13.71 -5.47
CA LEU A 137 19.58 -13.96 -5.32
C LEU A 137 18.81 -13.42 -6.52
N LYS A 138 18.28 -14.35 -7.33
CA LYS A 138 17.42 -14.05 -8.48
C LYS A 138 16.14 -13.35 -8.04
N PHE A 139 15.72 -12.36 -8.83
CA PHE A 139 14.47 -11.66 -8.61
C PHE A 139 13.28 -12.58 -8.90
N LYS A 140 12.25 -12.47 -8.06
CA LYS A 140 10.97 -13.17 -8.20
C LYS A 140 9.83 -12.23 -8.50
N LEU A 141 9.98 -10.96 -8.11
CA LEU A 141 9.00 -9.91 -8.36
C LEU A 141 9.73 -8.56 -8.33
N ALA A 142 10.03 -7.99 -9.49
CA ALA A 142 10.43 -6.58 -9.61
C ALA A 142 9.17 -5.73 -9.85
N ASP A 143 9.02 -4.62 -9.13
CA ASP A 143 7.75 -3.90 -9.05
C ASP A 143 7.89 -2.43 -9.46
N GLY A 144 8.51 -1.59 -8.62
CA GLY A 144 8.72 -0.17 -8.88
C GLY A 144 10.07 0.12 -9.54
N VAL A 145 10.10 1.19 -10.34
CA VAL A 145 11.34 1.72 -10.93
C VAL A 145 11.27 3.24 -11.13
N ASP A 146 12.42 3.88 -10.94
CA ASP A 146 12.65 5.28 -11.26
C ASP A 146 14.07 5.54 -11.75
N VAL A 147 14.27 6.63 -12.50
CA VAL A 147 15.55 7.03 -13.06
C VAL A 147 15.92 8.38 -12.47
N ALA A 148 17.08 8.46 -11.80
CA ALA A 148 17.58 9.72 -11.25
C ALA A 148 18.24 10.58 -12.33
N ASP A 149 18.35 11.88 -12.09
CA ASP A 149 18.94 12.86 -13.02
C ASP A 149 20.38 12.53 -13.45
N ASN A 150 21.13 11.82 -12.61
CA ASN A 150 22.49 11.34 -12.93
C ASN A 150 22.52 10.05 -13.78
N GLY A 151 21.36 9.49 -14.12
CA GLY A 151 21.19 8.26 -14.91
C GLY A 151 21.20 6.98 -14.08
N MET A 152 21.40 7.06 -12.76
CA MET A 152 21.28 5.89 -11.88
C MET A 152 19.83 5.42 -11.83
N ILE A 153 19.61 4.11 -11.96
CA ILE A 153 18.27 3.52 -11.93
C ILE A 153 18.02 2.96 -10.54
N TYR A 154 16.92 3.34 -9.91
CA TYR A 154 16.48 2.81 -8.62
C TYR A 154 15.24 1.97 -8.82
N PHE A 155 15.22 0.79 -8.21
CA PHE A 155 14.11 -0.14 -8.36
C PHE A 155 14.02 -1.03 -7.13
N ASP A 156 12.87 -1.65 -6.95
CA ASP A 156 12.69 -2.68 -5.93
C ASP A 156 12.39 -4.04 -6.54
N ALA A 157 12.84 -5.08 -5.85
CA ALA A 157 12.44 -6.45 -6.14
C ALA A 157 12.50 -7.35 -4.92
N SER A 158 11.57 -8.30 -4.86
CA SER A 158 11.59 -9.45 -3.95
C SER A 158 12.30 -10.63 -4.60
N TYR A 159 12.94 -11.48 -3.78
CA TYR A 159 13.66 -12.67 -4.23
C TYR A 159 12.96 -14.00 -3.90
N LYS A 160 11.81 -13.97 -3.22
CA LYS A 160 11.19 -15.20 -2.67
C LYS A 160 9.92 -15.65 -3.39
N TYR A 161 8.90 -14.80 -3.42
CA TYR A 161 7.59 -15.11 -3.98
C TYR A 161 7.38 -14.35 -5.29
N SER A 162 6.72 -15.00 -6.25
CA SER A 162 6.27 -14.35 -7.48
C SER A 162 4.94 -13.63 -7.26
N MET A 163 4.44 -12.96 -8.30
CA MET A 163 3.15 -12.26 -8.25
C MET A 163 1.99 -13.19 -7.84
N GLU A 164 2.00 -14.44 -8.32
CA GLU A 164 0.97 -15.45 -8.05
C GLU A 164 0.96 -15.89 -6.58
N ASP A 165 2.14 -15.88 -5.96
CA ASP A 165 2.35 -16.28 -4.57
C ASP A 165 2.44 -15.09 -3.60
N SER A 166 2.10 -13.88 -4.06
CA SER A 166 2.18 -12.63 -3.28
C SER A 166 1.42 -12.70 -1.95
N VAL A 167 0.34 -13.47 -1.88
CA VAL A 167 -0.41 -13.70 -0.62
C VAL A 167 0.47 -14.35 0.46
N TRP A 168 1.40 -15.24 0.07
CA TRP A 168 2.29 -15.90 1.03
C TRP A 168 3.34 -14.95 1.59
N ASP A 169 3.79 -13.99 0.79
CA ASP A 169 4.72 -12.95 1.23
C ASP A 169 4.08 -12.05 2.30
N VAL A 170 2.82 -11.63 2.04
CA VAL A 170 1.98 -10.88 2.99
C VAL A 170 1.78 -11.66 4.31
N LEU A 171 1.52 -12.96 4.22
CA LEU A 171 1.25 -13.78 5.40
C LEU A 171 2.51 -14.12 6.19
N GLU A 172 3.64 -14.32 5.50
CA GLU A 172 4.91 -14.56 6.17
C GLU A 172 5.38 -13.30 6.91
N GLY A 173 5.14 -12.11 6.33
CA GLY A 173 5.45 -10.83 6.96
C GLY A 173 6.93 -10.67 7.24
N LYS A 174 7.76 -10.99 6.24
CA LYS A 174 9.22 -10.89 6.28
C LYS A 174 9.71 -9.92 5.20
N PRO A 175 10.81 -9.19 5.42
CA PRO A 175 11.33 -8.22 4.47
C PRO A 175 12.14 -8.93 3.38
N HIS A 176 11.46 -9.60 2.45
CA HIS A 176 12.08 -10.23 1.28
C HIS A 176 12.31 -9.27 0.12
N GLY A 177 11.68 -8.08 0.16
CA GLY A 177 11.93 -7.00 -0.77
C GLY A 177 13.29 -6.35 -0.54
N ARG A 178 13.84 -5.74 -1.59
CA ARG A 178 15.10 -5.00 -1.55
C ARG A 178 14.98 -3.74 -2.39
N LEU A 179 15.38 -2.60 -1.82
CA LEU A 179 15.66 -1.40 -2.60
C LEU A 179 17.05 -1.55 -3.21
N MET A 180 17.17 -1.31 -4.52
CA MET A 180 18.40 -1.49 -5.27
C MET A 180 18.69 -0.28 -6.16
N SER A 181 19.96 -0.11 -6.48
CA SER A 181 20.40 0.73 -7.60
C SER A 181 21.04 -0.10 -8.69
N PHE A 182 20.90 0.34 -9.93
CA PHE A 182 21.58 -0.16 -11.10
C PHE A 182 22.29 0.98 -11.80
N ASP A 183 23.60 0.82 -11.96
CA ASP A 183 24.45 1.73 -12.70
C ASP A 183 24.54 1.27 -14.17
N PRO A 184 23.96 2.01 -15.13
CA PRO A 184 23.97 1.61 -16.53
C PRO A 184 25.37 1.65 -17.16
N VAL A 185 26.32 2.43 -16.61
CA VAL A 185 27.69 2.52 -17.11
C VAL A 185 28.49 1.30 -16.67
N THR A 186 28.43 0.95 -15.39
CA THR A 186 29.20 -0.20 -14.87
C THR A 186 28.47 -1.53 -14.98
N ARG A 187 27.17 -1.51 -15.33
CA ARG A 187 26.27 -2.67 -15.38
C ARG A 187 26.18 -3.41 -14.04
N LYS A 188 26.30 -2.67 -12.93
CA LYS A 188 26.29 -3.24 -11.58
C LYS A 188 25.01 -2.90 -10.85
N THR A 189 24.38 -3.94 -10.30
CA THR A 189 23.31 -3.80 -9.31
C THR A 189 23.89 -3.81 -7.90
N ARG A 190 23.39 -2.92 -7.03
CA ARG A 190 23.73 -2.91 -5.60
C ARG A 190 22.46 -2.94 -4.78
N VAL A 191 22.45 -3.78 -3.74
CA VAL A 191 21.40 -3.76 -2.72
C VAL A 191 21.68 -2.61 -1.75
N LEU A 192 20.71 -1.72 -1.59
CA LEU A 192 20.83 -0.53 -0.75
C LEU A 192 20.23 -0.76 0.63
N SER A 193 19.07 -1.42 0.69
CA SER A 193 18.37 -1.68 1.96
C SER A 193 17.36 -2.82 1.81
N PRO A 194 17.21 -3.70 2.81
CA PRO A 194 16.07 -4.61 2.87
C PRO A 194 14.78 -3.82 3.13
N ILE A 195 13.74 -4.13 2.38
CA ILE A 195 12.41 -3.54 2.53
C ILE A 195 11.38 -4.64 2.68
N PHE A 196 10.24 -4.31 3.28
CA PHE A 196 9.07 -5.15 3.10
C PHE A 196 8.53 -4.89 1.70
N THR A 197 7.91 -5.90 1.09
CA THR A 197 7.09 -5.66 -0.10
C THR A 197 6.03 -4.62 0.21
N LEU A 198 5.71 -3.79 -0.77
CA LEU A 198 4.86 -2.60 -0.63
C LEU A 198 3.50 -2.92 0.05
N LEU A 199 2.99 -4.14 -0.14
CA LEU A 199 1.75 -4.64 0.44
C LEU A 199 1.77 -4.85 1.97
N MET A 200 2.90 -4.67 2.64
CA MET A 200 3.07 -4.99 4.06
C MET A 200 3.23 -3.78 4.98
N GLU A 201 3.48 -2.59 4.44
CA GLU A 201 3.75 -1.41 5.25
C GLU A 201 2.82 -0.27 4.88
N ARG A 202 1.99 0.19 5.83
CA ARG A 202 1.16 1.40 5.67
C ARG A 202 1.96 2.69 5.87
N ARG A 203 3.17 2.71 5.34
CA ARG A 203 4.11 3.82 5.48
C ARG A 203 5.05 3.87 4.28
N CYS A 204 5.47 5.08 3.95
CA CYS A 204 6.55 5.33 3.00
C CYS A 204 7.79 5.80 3.78
N ARG A 205 8.97 5.41 3.32
CA ARG A 205 10.25 5.73 3.96
C ARG A 205 11.16 6.37 2.92
N GLN A 206 11.90 7.38 3.34
CA GLN A 206 12.88 8.07 2.51
C GLN A 206 14.24 7.43 2.71
N TYR A 207 14.92 7.11 1.62
CA TYR A 207 16.30 6.65 1.62
C TYR A 207 17.21 7.76 1.10
N TYR A 208 18.23 8.13 1.87
CA TYR A 208 19.14 9.21 1.47
C TYR A 208 20.26 8.66 0.59
N ILE A 209 20.30 9.11 -0.66
CA ILE A 209 21.30 8.70 -1.66
C ILE A 209 22.52 9.62 -1.63
N GLU A 210 22.29 10.94 -1.50
CA GLU A 210 23.30 11.97 -1.51
C GLU A 210 23.05 12.94 -0.34
N SER A 211 23.79 12.80 0.76
CA SER A 211 23.80 13.73 1.90
C SER A 211 24.80 13.27 2.97
N ASN A 212 24.94 14.03 4.06
CA ASN A 212 25.58 13.57 5.30
C ASN A 212 24.85 12.40 5.98
N LYS A 213 23.62 12.10 5.55
CA LYS A 213 22.80 10.96 5.98
C LYS A 213 22.79 9.82 4.96
N GLN A 214 23.74 9.78 4.02
CA GLN A 214 23.77 8.76 2.96
C GLN A 214 23.64 7.35 3.53
N GLY A 215 22.70 6.57 2.99
CA GLY A 215 22.41 5.21 3.43
C GLY A 215 21.40 5.11 4.59
N GLU A 216 21.02 6.23 5.20
CA GLU A 216 20.00 6.25 6.24
C GLU A 216 18.59 6.18 5.64
N LEU A 217 17.68 5.61 6.42
CA LEU A 217 16.29 5.43 6.05
C LEU A 217 15.40 6.05 7.12
N GLU A 218 14.66 7.09 6.74
CA GLU A 218 13.80 7.86 7.64
C GLU A 218 12.33 7.69 7.29
N LYS A 219 11.47 8.00 8.25
CA LYS A 219 10.02 8.01 8.03
C LYS A 219 9.66 9.18 7.13
N PHE A 220 8.93 8.92 6.06
CA PHE A 220 8.40 9.95 5.17
C PHE A 220 6.90 10.16 5.44
N VAL A 221 6.08 9.15 5.14
CA VAL A 221 4.63 9.14 5.44
C VAL A 221 4.30 7.92 6.28
N ASP A 222 3.40 8.04 7.25
CA ASP A 222 3.01 6.95 8.12
C ASP A 222 1.49 6.91 8.31
N ASN A 223 0.98 5.77 8.78
CA ASN A 223 -0.46 5.51 8.96
C ASN A 223 -1.29 5.78 7.69
N LEU A 224 -0.79 5.33 6.53
CA LEU A 224 -1.51 5.44 5.26
C LEU A 224 -2.90 4.79 5.34
N THR A 225 -3.84 5.36 4.60
CA THR A 225 -5.26 4.93 4.50
C THR A 225 -5.44 3.67 3.66
N GLY A 226 -4.37 3.17 3.06
CA GLY A 226 -4.30 1.94 2.27
C GLY A 226 -2.89 1.38 2.21
N LEU A 227 -2.74 0.30 1.46
CA LEU A 227 -1.42 -0.27 1.16
C LEU A 227 -0.76 0.53 0.04
N PRO A 228 0.36 1.22 0.29
CA PRO A 228 1.08 1.93 -0.74
C PRO A 228 1.62 0.94 -1.77
N ASP A 229 1.78 1.45 -2.98
CA ASP A 229 2.45 0.81 -4.10
C ASP A 229 3.35 1.86 -4.76
N ASN A 230 3.38 1.95 -6.10
CA ASN A 230 4.14 2.94 -6.84
C ASN A 230 3.95 4.38 -6.35
N ILE A 231 5.08 5.10 -6.30
CA ILE A 231 5.17 6.51 -5.94
C ILE A 231 5.74 7.28 -7.15
N LYS A 232 5.12 8.39 -7.52
CA LYS A 232 5.62 9.28 -8.59
C LYS A 232 5.63 10.73 -8.17
N TYR A 233 6.72 11.42 -8.49
CA TYR A 233 6.84 12.87 -8.32
C TYR A 233 6.18 13.58 -9.50
N ASP A 234 5.44 14.65 -9.25
CA ASP A 234 4.74 15.40 -10.30
C ASP A 234 5.57 16.51 -10.96
N GLY A 235 6.74 16.83 -10.42
CA GLY A 235 7.56 17.95 -10.89
C GLY A 235 7.22 19.29 -10.22
N GLU A 236 6.12 19.38 -9.49
CA GLU A 236 5.55 20.61 -8.92
C GLU A 236 5.53 20.62 -7.39
N GLY A 237 6.23 19.67 -6.76
CA GLY A 237 6.38 19.61 -5.31
C GLY A 237 5.51 18.55 -4.61
N HIS A 238 4.87 17.64 -5.35
CA HIS A 238 4.06 16.58 -4.75
C HIS A 238 4.47 15.18 -5.20
N TYR A 239 4.27 14.23 -4.29
CA TYR A 239 4.33 12.80 -4.56
C TYR A 239 2.93 12.22 -4.62
N TRP A 240 2.66 11.48 -5.69
CA TRP A 240 1.45 10.71 -5.90
C TRP A 240 1.74 9.26 -5.52
N ILE A 241 1.12 8.80 -4.44
CA ILE A 241 1.30 7.46 -3.86
C ILE A 241 0.07 6.63 -4.21
N ALA A 242 0.24 5.62 -5.07
CA ALA A 242 -0.83 4.68 -5.37
C ALA A 242 -1.16 3.84 -4.13
N LEU A 243 -2.45 3.60 -3.90
CA LEU A 243 -2.96 2.74 -2.84
C LEU A 243 -3.65 1.53 -3.47
N ALA A 244 -3.03 0.35 -3.40
CA ALA A 244 -3.53 -0.86 -4.03
C ALA A 244 -4.87 -1.32 -3.42
N THR A 245 -5.04 -1.12 -2.12
CA THR A 245 -6.30 -1.41 -1.41
C THR A 245 -6.44 -0.45 -0.24
N GLY A 246 -7.67 -0.11 0.10
CA GLY A 246 -7.97 0.60 1.32
C GLY A 246 -7.76 -0.27 2.56
N ASN A 247 -7.77 0.39 3.72
CA ASN A 247 -7.67 -0.28 5.01
C ASN A 247 -8.79 -1.31 5.23
N SER A 248 -8.44 -2.45 5.83
CA SER A 248 -9.40 -3.41 6.34
C SER A 248 -9.01 -3.87 7.74
N VAL A 249 -10.00 -4.07 8.61
CA VAL A 249 -9.77 -4.51 10.00
C VAL A 249 -9.01 -5.84 10.03
N VAL A 250 -9.32 -6.74 9.09
CA VAL A 250 -8.65 -8.04 8.96
C VAL A 250 -7.17 -7.85 8.64
N LEU A 251 -6.85 -7.00 7.66
CA LEU A 251 -5.46 -6.70 7.31
C LEU A 251 -4.72 -6.00 8.45
N ASP A 252 -5.34 -5.06 9.15
CA ASP A 252 -4.75 -4.40 10.33
C ASP A 252 -4.37 -5.39 11.43
N LEU A 253 -5.29 -6.31 11.72
CA LEU A 253 -5.06 -7.37 12.70
C LEU A 253 -3.96 -8.33 12.21
N ALA A 254 -3.94 -8.67 10.92
CA ALA A 254 -2.91 -9.48 10.32
C ALA A 254 -1.53 -8.82 10.41
N LEU A 255 -1.41 -7.52 10.13
CA LEU A 255 -0.17 -6.76 10.24
C LEU A 255 0.34 -6.73 11.69
N ARG A 256 -0.56 -6.55 12.66
CA ARG A 256 -0.22 -6.44 14.09
C ARG A 256 0.12 -7.78 14.74
N TYR A 257 -0.55 -8.86 14.36
CA TYR A 257 -0.48 -10.12 15.10
C TYR A 257 -0.09 -11.31 14.21
N ALA A 258 1.11 -11.86 14.44
CA ALA A 258 1.63 -12.99 13.67
C ALA A 258 0.76 -14.26 13.74
N PHE A 259 0.06 -14.50 14.86
CA PHE A 259 -0.84 -15.65 14.98
C PHE A 259 -2.06 -15.53 14.06
N ILE A 260 -2.51 -14.30 13.77
CA ILE A 260 -3.61 -14.04 12.84
C ILE A 260 -3.16 -14.35 11.42
N ARG A 261 -1.96 -13.90 11.01
CA ARG A 261 -1.39 -14.30 9.71
C ARG A 261 -1.23 -15.81 9.58
N LYS A 262 -0.80 -16.49 10.63
CA LYS A 262 -0.69 -17.96 10.63
C LYS A 262 -2.06 -18.62 10.45
N ALA A 263 -3.10 -18.15 11.14
CA ALA A 263 -4.45 -18.64 10.95
C ALA A 263 -4.98 -18.38 9.54
N MET A 264 -4.73 -17.18 8.99
CA MET A 264 -5.06 -16.81 7.61
C MET A 264 -4.31 -17.69 6.59
N GLY A 265 -3.04 -18.00 6.82
CA GLY A 265 -2.29 -18.90 5.94
C GLY A 265 -2.78 -20.34 5.98
N LEU A 266 -3.26 -20.83 7.12
CA LEU A 266 -3.95 -22.11 7.19
C LEU A 266 -5.28 -22.05 6.42
N MET A 267 -6.07 -20.99 6.60
CA MET A 267 -7.31 -20.79 5.87
C MET A 267 -7.07 -20.72 4.36
N GLU A 268 -6.09 -19.93 3.89
CA GLU A 268 -5.72 -19.84 2.48
C GLU A 268 -5.30 -21.19 1.91
N LYS A 269 -4.51 -21.97 2.68
CA LYS A 269 -4.06 -23.30 2.24
C LYS A 269 -5.20 -24.32 2.08
N TYR A 270 -6.19 -24.29 2.98
CA TYR A 270 -7.19 -25.37 3.08
C TYR A 270 -8.58 -25.00 2.55
N ILE A 271 -8.94 -23.72 2.59
CA ILE A 271 -10.25 -23.20 2.20
C ILE A 271 -10.12 -22.32 0.96
N GLY A 272 -9.00 -21.59 0.84
CA GLY A 272 -8.78 -20.58 -0.19
C GLY A 272 -9.63 -19.33 0.02
N GLY A 273 -9.22 -18.22 -0.60
CA GLY A 273 -10.10 -17.06 -0.76
C GLY A 273 -9.92 -15.94 0.25
N LEU A 274 -8.68 -15.53 0.56
CA LEU A 274 -8.43 -14.19 1.06
C LEU A 274 -9.04 -13.15 0.08
N SER A 275 -9.92 -12.30 0.61
CA SER A 275 -10.68 -11.30 -0.15
C SER A 275 -9.78 -10.42 -0.99
N LYS A 276 -10.20 -10.13 -2.22
CA LYS A 276 -9.64 -9.02 -3.02
C LYS A 276 -9.88 -7.70 -2.28
N GLY A 277 -8.96 -6.75 -2.47
CA GLY A 277 -8.88 -5.40 -1.87
C GLY A 277 -10.19 -4.63 -1.86
N LYS A 278 -10.35 -3.55 -2.60
CA LYS A 278 -11.44 -2.54 -2.61
C LYS A 278 -10.94 -1.23 -2.06
N ASN A 279 -11.51 -0.15 -2.55
CA ASN A 279 -11.11 1.21 -2.22
C ASN A 279 -9.64 1.46 -2.59
N ALA A 280 -9.18 0.93 -3.73
CA ALA A 280 -7.91 1.36 -4.30
C ALA A 280 -7.99 2.86 -4.63
N GLY A 281 -6.85 3.54 -4.61
CA GLY A 281 -6.84 4.99 -4.67
C GLY A 281 -5.47 5.59 -4.89
N VAL A 282 -5.38 6.91 -4.70
CA VAL A 282 -4.14 7.66 -4.73
C VAL A 282 -4.15 8.69 -3.61
N LEU A 283 -3.06 8.74 -2.86
CA LEU A 283 -2.78 9.79 -1.88
C LEU A 283 -1.74 10.74 -2.47
N VAL A 284 -2.01 12.03 -2.44
CA VAL A 284 -1.07 13.08 -2.83
C VAL A 284 -0.49 13.70 -1.57
N VAL A 285 0.83 13.78 -1.48
CA VAL A 285 1.56 14.37 -0.35
C VAL A 285 2.56 15.43 -0.84
N ASP A 286 2.88 16.41 0.00
CA ASP A 286 3.96 17.38 -0.26
C ASP A 286 5.36 16.78 -0.05
N LEU A 287 6.40 17.60 -0.23
CA LEU A 287 7.81 17.19 -0.07
C LEU A 287 8.19 16.79 1.36
N GLU A 288 7.37 17.17 2.35
CA GLU A 288 7.52 16.77 3.74
C GLU A 288 6.67 15.53 4.10
N GLY A 289 5.92 14.98 3.13
CA GLY A 289 5.11 13.79 3.31
C GLY A 289 3.75 14.06 3.95
N LYS A 290 3.29 15.31 4.00
CA LYS A 290 1.97 15.67 4.53
C LYS A 290 0.90 15.51 3.45
N PRO A 291 -0.25 14.87 3.76
CA PRO A 291 -1.36 14.74 2.83
C PRO A 291 -1.90 16.08 2.31
N VAL A 292 -2.09 16.16 0.99
CA VAL A 292 -2.65 17.31 0.25
C VAL A 292 -3.97 16.94 -0.41
N ALA A 293 -4.06 15.77 -1.05
CA ALA A 293 -5.32 15.22 -1.57
C ALA A 293 -5.39 13.70 -1.42
N HIS A 294 -6.59 13.12 -1.41
CA HIS A 294 -6.81 11.67 -1.41
C HIS A 294 -8.02 11.31 -2.25
N TYR A 295 -7.81 10.34 -3.14
CA TYR A 295 -8.78 9.88 -4.10
C TYR A 295 -8.95 8.37 -4.00
N TYR A 296 -10.17 7.84 -4.14
CA TYR A 296 -10.40 6.38 -4.23
C TYR A 296 -11.41 6.02 -5.33
N ASP A 297 -11.42 4.73 -5.67
CA ASP A 297 -12.52 4.06 -6.35
C ASP A 297 -12.94 2.82 -5.55
N HIS A 298 -14.19 2.82 -5.10
CA HIS A 298 -14.79 1.73 -4.33
C HIS A 298 -14.83 0.38 -5.08
N LYS A 299 -14.72 0.41 -6.41
CA LYS A 299 -14.80 -0.78 -7.27
C LYS A 299 -13.41 -1.33 -7.63
N LEU A 300 -12.34 -0.55 -7.49
CA LEU A 300 -10.99 -0.97 -7.84
C LEU A 300 -10.31 -1.72 -6.69
N CYS A 301 -9.54 -2.75 -7.07
CA CYS A 301 -8.68 -3.60 -6.24
C CYS A 301 -7.35 -3.77 -6.95
#